data_AF-A0A645JDK3-F1
#
_entry.id   AF-A0A645JDK3-F1
#
_cell.length_a   1.000
_cell.length_b   1.000
_cell.length_c   1.000
_cell.angle_alpha   90.00
_cell.angle_beta   90.00
_cell.angle_gamma   90.00
#
_symmetry.space_group_name_H-M   'P 1'
#
loop_
_entity.id
_entity.type
_entity.pdbx_description
1 polymer ?
#
loop_
_entity_poly.entity_id
_entity_poly.type
_entity_poly.pdbx_seq_one_letter_code
_entity_poly.pdbx_strand_id
1 'polypeptide(L)'
;MLREADAIVTEELIRSGWYSKTWQTFAIFVPVRTVGIRDGKRSYDHVIAIRSVNSVDAVTAQVVRLPWELLETMMERIIREVPGVNRVVYDITAKPPGTIEWE
;
A
#
# COMPACT_ATOMS: atom_id res chain seq x y z
N MET A 1 -4.47 12.62 -2.33
CA MET A 1 -4.53 11.17 -2.59
C MET A 1 -3.22 10.43 -2.29
N LEU A 2 -2.18 10.42 -3.15
CA LEU A 2 -0.96 9.62 -2.87
C LEU A 2 -0.32 9.99 -1.52
N ARG A 3 -0.10 11.29 -1.27
CA ARG A 3 0.44 11.79 0.00
C ARG A 3 -0.39 11.39 1.22
N GLU A 4 -1.72 11.39 1.09
CA GLU A 4 -2.62 11.01 2.19
C GLU A 4 -2.58 9.50 2.44
N ALA A 5 -2.59 8.69 1.38
CA ALA A 5 -2.48 7.24 1.50
C ALA A 5 -1.13 6.82 2.10
N ASP A 6 -0.04 7.47 1.69
CA ASP A 6 1.30 7.22 2.22
C ASP A 6 1.44 7.62 3.70
N ALA A 7 0.80 8.72 4.10
CA ALA A 7 0.72 9.11 5.50
C ALA A 7 0.00 8.04 6.35
N ILE A 8 -1.12 7.48 5.86
CA ILE A 8 -1.83 6.39 6.55
C ILE A 8 -0.94 5.14 6.68
N VAL A 9 -0.25 4.73 5.61
CA VAL A 9 0.68 3.59 5.65
C VAL A 9 1.76 3.82 6.71
N THR A 10 2.37 5.01 6.72
CA THR A 10 3.41 5.36 7.69
C THR A 10 2.89 5.38 9.13
N GLU A 11 1.73 5.99 9.37
CA GLU A 11 1.10 6.03 10.70
C GLU A 11 0.81 4.64 11.25
N GLU A 12 0.22 3.75 10.44
CA GLU A 12 -0.14 2.41 10.88
C GLU A 12 1.09 1.51 11.08
N LEU A 13 2.16 1.68 10.30
CA LEU A 13 3.45 1.04 10.59
C LEU A 13 4.03 1.47 11.93
N ILE A 14 3.96 2.76 12.25
CA ILE A 14 4.46 3.29 13.53
C ILE A 14 3.62 2.72 14.68
N ARG A 15 2.29 2.82 14.58
CA ARG A 15 1.35 2.36 15.62
C ARG A 15 1.47 0.86 15.91
N SER A 16 1.68 0.05 14.87
CA SER A 16 1.83 -1.40 15.00
C SER A 16 3.25 -1.86 15.38
N GLY A 17 4.20 -0.93 15.47
CA GLY A 17 5.61 -1.24 15.72
C GLY A 17 6.30 -1.97 14.57
N TRP A 18 5.78 -1.86 13.34
CA TRP A 18 6.35 -2.43 12.13
C TRP A 18 7.25 -1.47 11.36
N TYR A 19 7.21 -0.17 11.66
CA TYR A 19 8.02 0.83 10.97
C TYR A 19 9.52 0.51 10.95
N SER A 20 10.06 0.00 12.07
CA SER A 20 11.48 -0.40 12.16
C SER A 20 11.75 -1.86 11.75
N LYS A 21 10.73 -2.61 11.35
CA LYS A 21 10.82 -4.02 10.92
C LYS A 21 10.85 -4.18 9.41
N THR A 22 10.67 -3.09 8.68
CA THR A 22 10.71 -3.02 7.23
C THR A 22 11.84 -2.08 6.80
N TRP A 23 12.43 -2.35 5.63
CA TRP A 23 13.45 -1.47 5.05
C TRP A 23 12.78 -0.25 4.41
N GLN A 24 11.82 -0.51 3.53
CA GLN A 24 10.99 0.52 2.92
C GLN A 24 9.56 0.04 2.89
N THR A 25 8.62 0.91 3.24
CA THR A 25 7.19 0.66 3.06
C THR A 25 6.47 1.95 2.73
N PHE A 26 5.70 1.95 1.65
CA PHE A 26 5.08 3.16 1.12
C PHE A 26 3.86 2.84 0.26
N ALA A 27 3.04 3.85 -0.01
CA ALA A 27 1.94 3.78 -0.94
C ALA A 27 2.40 4.16 -2.36
N ILE A 28 1.83 3.49 -3.37
CA ILE A 28 2.04 3.77 -4.79
C ILE A 28 0.69 4.09 -5.41
N PHE A 29 0.63 5.19 -6.16
CA PHE A 29 -0.54 5.53 -6.95
C PHE A 29 -0.52 4.76 -8.26
N VAL A 30 -1.57 3.99 -8.54
CA VAL A 30 -1.73 3.30 -9.81
C VAL A 30 -2.76 4.06 -10.65
N PRO A 31 -2.41 4.60 -11.83
CA PRO A 31 -3.31 5.39 -12.67
C PRO A 31 -4.35 4.54 -13.42
N VAL A 32 -4.94 3.57 -12.72
CA VAL A 32 -6.01 2.68 -13.20
C VAL A 32 -7.25 2.96 -12.37
N ARG A 33 -8.38 3.14 -13.05
CA ARG A 33 -9.69 3.23 -12.39
C ARG A 33 -10.30 1.86 -12.21
N THR A 34 -10.99 1.66 -11.09
CA THR A 34 -11.71 0.42 -10.82
C THR A 34 -13.12 0.69 -10.35
N VAL A 35 -13.98 -0.31 -10.51
CA VAL A 35 -15.37 -0.23 -10.05
C VAL A 35 -15.43 -0.52 -8.56
N GLY A 36 -16.19 0.30 -7.84
CA GLY A 36 -16.53 0.10 -6.44
C GLY A 36 -17.97 0.53 -6.15
N ILE A 37 -18.35 0.49 -4.88
CA ILE A 37 -19.63 1.00 -4.40
C ILE A 37 -19.36 2.04 -3.33
N ARG A 38 -19.93 3.24 -3.49
CA ARG A 38 -19.91 4.32 -2.50
C ARG A 38 -21.33 4.87 -2.39
N ASP A 39 -21.87 4.93 -1.17
CA ASP A 39 -23.23 5.41 -0.88
C ASP A 39 -24.33 4.75 -1.73
N GLY A 40 -24.21 3.44 -1.94
CA GLY A 40 -25.16 2.65 -2.73
C GLY A 40 -25.10 2.88 -4.25
N LYS A 41 -24.13 3.64 -4.75
CA LYS A 41 -23.92 3.90 -6.20
C LYS A 41 -22.58 3.34 -6.65
N ARG A 42 -22.49 3.01 -7.94
CA ARG A 42 -21.22 2.65 -8.57
C ARG A 42 -20.26 3.84 -8.51
N SER A 43 -19.04 3.59 -8.05
CA SER A 43 -17.93 4.55 -8.12
C SER A 43 -16.86 4.05 -9.09
N TYR A 44 -16.12 5.00 -9.66
CA TYR A 44 -15.00 4.76 -10.57
C TYR A 44 -13.79 5.53 -10.07
N ASP A 45 -13.14 4.97 -9.06
CA ASP A 45 -12.03 5.58 -8.33
C ASP A 45 -10.73 4.80 -8.59
N HIS A 46 -9.62 5.28 -8.04
CA HIS A 46 -8.30 4.74 -8.32
C HIS A 46 -7.87 3.63 -7.35
N VAL A 47 -6.76 2.99 -7.70
CA VAL A 47 -6.08 1.99 -6.88
C VAL A 47 -4.87 2.61 -6.20
N ILE A 48 -4.68 2.25 -4.92
CA ILE A 48 -3.41 2.41 -4.22
C ILE A 48 -2.77 1.02 -4.05
N ALA A 49 -1.50 0.89 -4.41
CA ALA A 49 -0.72 -0.30 -4.04
C ALA A 49 0.10 0.01 -2.78
N ILE A 50 0.15 -0.92 -1.84
CA ILE A 50 1.07 -0.88 -0.70
C ILE A 50 2.27 -1.75 -1.07
N ARG A 51 3.47 -1.19 -0.92
CA ARG A 51 4.73 -1.88 -1.16
C ARG A 51 5.51 -1.94 0.14
N SER A 52 5.90 -3.14 0.57
CA SER A 52 6.78 -3.32 1.74
C SER A 52 7.86 -4.34 1.45
N VAL A 53 9.12 -3.95 1.62
CA VAL A 53 10.27 -4.80 1.33
C VAL A 53 11.32 -4.72 2.43
N ASN A 54 12.10 -5.80 2.55
CA ASN A 54 13.36 -5.84 3.27
C ASN A 54 14.48 -6.09 2.27
N SER A 55 15.48 -5.21 2.26
CA SER A 55 16.70 -5.41 1.48
C SER A 55 17.48 -6.58 2.06
N VAL A 56 17.87 -7.52 1.19
CA VAL A 56 18.79 -8.60 1.54
C VAL A 56 20.23 -8.16 1.21
N ASP A 57 20.39 -7.43 0.11
CA ASP A 57 21.63 -6.78 -0.31
C ASP A 57 21.33 -5.59 -1.24
N ALA A 58 22.35 -4.99 -1.86
CA ALA A 58 22.22 -3.84 -2.75
C ALA A 58 21.33 -4.11 -4.00
N VAL A 59 21.20 -5.37 -4.42
CA VAL A 59 20.53 -5.76 -5.67
C VAL A 59 19.30 -6.64 -5.44
N THR A 60 19.05 -7.14 -4.23
CA THR A 60 17.90 -8.00 -3.89
C THR A 60 17.06 -7.46 -2.73
N ALA A 61 15.75 -7.68 -2.82
CA ALA A 61 14.80 -7.36 -1.76
C ALA A 61 13.66 -8.39 -1.70
N GLN A 62 13.31 -8.80 -0.49
CA GLN A 62 12.21 -9.71 -0.20
C GLN A 62 10.97 -8.92 0.22
N VAL A 63 9.79 -9.41 -0.17
CA VAL A 63 8.54 -8.82 0.27
C VAL A 63 8.33 -9.12 1.75
N VAL A 64 7.97 -8.10 2.51
CA VAL A 64 7.63 -8.29 3.92
C VAL A 64 6.27 -8.96 4.01
N ARG A 65 6.12 -9.97 4.86
CA ARG A 65 4.80 -10.53 5.18
C ARG A 65 4.21 -9.73 6.33
N LEU A 66 3.72 -8.53 6.02
CA LEU A 66 2.99 -7.72 7.00
C LEU A 66 1.80 -8.53 7.54
N PRO A 67 1.45 -8.40 8.83
CA PRO A 67 0.26 -9.03 9.38
C PRO A 67 -0.96 -8.64 8.55
N TRP A 68 -1.83 -9.60 8.29
CA TRP A 68 -3.00 -9.36 7.45
C TRP A 68 -3.91 -8.30 8.06
N GLU A 69 -4.03 -8.31 9.39
CA GLU A 69 -4.80 -7.35 10.18
C GLU A 69 -4.28 -5.91 10.03
N LEU A 70 -2.96 -5.76 9.86
CA LEU A 70 -2.34 -4.46 9.60
C LEU A 70 -2.66 -3.97 8.19
N LEU A 71 -2.60 -4.86 7.19
CA LEU A 71 -2.99 -4.55 5.81
C LEU A 71 -4.47 -4.17 5.71
N GLU A 72 -5.34 -4.89 6.42
CA GLU A 72 -6.77 -4.58 6.51
C GLU A 72 -7.01 -3.20 7.13
N THR A 73 -6.34 -2.90 8.25
CA THR A 73 -6.43 -1.57 8.90
C THR A 73 -6.00 -0.44 7.96
N MET A 74 -4.87 -0.60 7.26
CA MET A 74 -4.41 0.37 6.27
C MET A 74 -5.42 0.52 5.13
N MET A 75 -5.92 -0.59 4.58
CA MET A 75 -6.88 -0.60 3.49
C MET A 75 -8.19 0.13 3.86
N GLU A 76 -8.75 -0.18 5.03
CA GLU A 76 -9.98 0.46 5.51
C GLU A 76 -9.80 1.97 5.68
N ARG A 77 -8.71 2.38 6.33
CA ARG A 77 -8.38 3.81 6.50
C ARG A 77 -8.19 4.48 5.15
N ILE A 78 -7.44 3.90 4.21
CA ILE A 78 -7.22 4.49 2.88
C ILE A 78 -8.55 4.67 2.14
N ILE A 79 -9.42 3.65 2.09
CA ILE A 79 -10.71 3.74 1.37
C ILE A 79 -11.65 4.79 2.00
N ARG A 80 -11.65 4.88 3.33
CA ARG A 80 -12.53 5.76 4.09
C ARG A 80 -12.05 7.21 4.10
N GLU A 81 -10.75 7.43 4.31
CA GLU A 81 -10.16 8.73 4.61
C GLU A 81 -9.60 9.43 3.36
N VAL A 82 -9.29 8.69 2.28
CA VAL A 82 -8.68 9.24 1.06
C VAL A 82 -9.70 9.32 -0.08
N PRO A 83 -10.20 10.51 -0.45
CA PRO A 83 -11.14 10.67 -1.56
C PRO A 83 -10.53 10.21 -2.89
N GLY A 84 -11.32 9.53 -3.71
CA GLY A 84 -10.89 9.06 -5.03
C GLY A 84 -10.11 7.74 -5.02
N VAL A 85 -10.12 7.01 -3.91
CA VAL A 85 -9.64 5.62 -3.81
C VAL A 85 -10.82 4.68 -3.49
N ASN A 86 -10.91 3.55 -4.20
CA ASN A 86 -11.87 2.48 -3.88
C ASN A 86 -11.25 1.08 -3.87
N ARG A 87 -9.93 0.99 -4.06
CA ARG A 87 -9.20 -0.26 -4.07
C ARG A 87 -7.81 -0.08 -3.52
N VAL A 88 -7.41 -1.04 -2.70
CA VAL A 88 -6.04 -1.17 -2.21
C VAL A 88 -5.54 -2.56 -2.58
N VAL A 89 -4.29 -2.66 -3.03
CA VAL A 89 -3.61 -3.92 -3.32
C VAL A 89 -2.27 -3.98 -2.58
N TYR A 90 -1.70 -5.17 -2.43
CA TYR A 90 -0.39 -5.36 -1.82
C TYR A 90 0.56 -6.01 -2.83
N ASP A 91 1.72 -5.41 -3.07
CA ASP A 91 2.69 -5.93 -4.03
C ASP A 91 3.54 -7.06 -3.44
N ILE A 92 3.34 -8.27 -3.97
CA ILE A 92 4.02 -9.50 -3.56
C ILE A 92 5.20 -9.90 -4.47
N THR A 93 5.68 -8.98 -5.33
CA THR A 93 6.77 -9.24 -6.27
C THR A 93 8.14 -8.97 -5.61
N ALA A 94 9.06 -9.93 -5.61
CA ALA A 94 10.41 -9.70 -5.09
C ALA A 94 11.27 -8.86 -6.07
N LYS A 95 12.38 -8.30 -5.57
CA LYS A 95 13.47 -7.78 -6.40
C LYS A 95 14.61 -8.81 -6.38
N PRO A 96 14.98 -9.43 -7.52
CA PRO A 96 14.29 -9.49 -8.83
C PRO A 96 13.02 -10.39 -8.81
N PRO A 97 12.12 -10.34 -9.83
CA PRO A 97 12.24 -9.60 -11.11
C PRO A 97 11.75 -8.15 -11.07
N GLY A 98 11.05 -7.74 -10.01
CA GLY A 98 10.60 -6.37 -9.84
C GLY A 98 11.70 -5.43 -9.33
N THR A 99 11.34 -4.17 -9.17
CA THR A 99 12.12 -3.15 -8.47
C THR A 99 11.45 -2.80 -7.13
N ILE A 100 12.09 -1.94 -6.33
CA ILE A 100 11.47 -1.45 -5.09
C ILE A 100 10.38 -0.44 -5.45
N GLU A 101 10.79 0.61 -6.17
CA GLU A 101 9.90 1.61 -6.78
C GLU A 101 9.27 1.04 -8.04
N TRP A 102 8.13 1.60 -8.44
CA TRP A 102 7.44 1.22 -9.69
C TRP A 102 7.82 2.12 -10.88
N GLU A 103 8.43 3.29 -10.64
CA GLU A 103 8.98 4.21 -11.65
C GLU A 103 10.16 5.02 -11.08
#